data_AF-A0A094AEB8-F1
#
_entry.id   AF-A0A094AEB8-F1
#
_cell.length_a   1.000
_cell.length_b   1.000
_cell.length_c   1.000
_cell.angle_alpha   90.00
_cell.angle_beta   90.00
_cell.angle_gamma   90.00
#
_symmetry.space_group_name_H-M   'P 1'
#
loop_
_entity.id
_entity.type
_entity.pdbx_description
1 polymer ?
#
loop_
_entity_poly.entity_id
_entity_poly.type
_entity_poly.pdbx_seq_one_letter_code
_entity_poly.pdbx_strand_id
1 'polypeptide(L)'
;MSAHGGSGGQFEPVKEKQAQPLPGSEKAMKPTSESTALEGSEGFVEYVGSGKLKGKKVLITGGDSGIGRAVAIIFAREGADITIVFLPEEKEDAEDTKKSVEKEGKKCLLVAGDLMDKSNCKEAVDKHIKAYGEINVLVNNASKQVMCKDIAEIDLGDVESTFRSNILQMFAVTKYSLPHMKKGSAIINTTSTVAFRGTPEMVDYAATKGAIVSFTKSLAKQLMPKGIRVNAVAPGPVHTPLQPASRPAEQMEGFGKKSGIGRPGQPSEIAPSFVFLASKDINLNSPVPYVKPNETYRGNHPPRQRLQVQLRIASEPGQSKLVKALSNEFINYMADEKNSEPFSVAWISSNSAALFDHLASRSVDIAITHHVAAEDIAIKQGVADKSVSAWRDHWLLVGMFIIDRCPLVDQFTKIFIAATETAESPRPVRFLSRFDKSAANIRESSFWAAIGQVPWAHPHASWYHQYQDSPLGALEAASALSQYTLTERGTWSVLNDTARDKLEIFSGGVGTDDKLLLNPAHALVGRYSQNKEMANEFIGWLVSFNGGQRVIRGAEGGKEREQPKSPTARFAAPATPPATPPQLKWNYF
;
A
#
# COMPACT_ATOMS: atom_id res chain seq x y z
N MET A 1 -3.37 -20.18 34.08
CA MET A 1 -2.29 -20.83 33.31
C MET A 1 -2.99 -21.68 32.28
N SER A 2 -2.91 -21.29 31.01
CA SER A 2 -3.47 -22.06 29.89
C SER A 2 -2.74 -23.39 29.77
N ALA A 3 -3.48 -24.49 29.70
CA ALA A 3 -2.91 -25.78 29.32
C ALA A 3 -2.63 -25.68 27.82
N HIS A 4 -1.36 -25.51 27.46
CA HIS A 4 -0.97 -25.29 26.07
C HIS A 4 -1.34 -26.56 25.30
N GLY A 5 -2.20 -26.44 24.29
CA GLY A 5 -2.64 -27.56 23.46
C GLY A 5 -1.56 -28.09 22.51
N GLY A 6 -0.32 -28.19 22.96
CA GLY A 6 0.83 -28.54 22.14
C GLY A 6 2.10 -28.83 22.95
N SER A 7 3.17 -29.20 22.26
CA SER A 7 4.45 -29.62 22.83
C SER A 7 5.63 -28.93 22.15
N GLY A 8 6.75 -28.74 22.88
CA GLY A 8 7.98 -28.17 22.31
C GLY A 8 7.86 -26.75 21.72
N GLY A 9 6.86 -25.96 22.15
CA GLY A 9 6.62 -24.61 21.60
C GLY A 9 5.78 -24.57 20.33
N GLN A 10 5.17 -25.69 19.93
CA GLN A 10 4.24 -25.77 18.81
C GLN A 10 2.86 -26.21 19.29
N PHE A 11 1.81 -25.62 18.74
CA PHE A 11 0.44 -26.07 18.95
C PHE A 11 0.18 -27.36 18.18
N GLU A 12 -0.74 -28.19 18.66
CA GLU A 12 -1.10 -29.46 18.02
C GLU A 12 -2.58 -29.49 17.60
N PRO A 13 -2.95 -30.38 16.67
CA PRO A 13 -4.35 -30.67 16.41
C PRO A 13 -5.07 -31.16 17.66
N VAL A 14 -6.37 -30.86 17.74
CA VAL A 14 -7.23 -31.35 18.83
C VAL A 14 -7.26 -32.88 18.78
N LYS A 15 -6.87 -33.54 19.87
CA LYS A 15 -6.81 -35.02 19.93
C LYS A 15 -8.11 -35.64 20.44
N GLU A 16 -8.87 -34.91 21.25
CA GLU A 16 -10.04 -35.44 21.94
C GLU A 16 -11.33 -35.12 21.18
N LYS A 17 -12.19 -36.13 21.03
CA LYS A 17 -13.60 -35.92 20.68
C LYS A 17 -14.29 -35.14 21.79
N GLN A 18 -14.99 -34.07 21.44
CA GLN A 18 -15.70 -33.25 22.41
C GLN A 18 -16.85 -32.49 21.73
N ALA A 19 -17.96 -32.36 22.43
CA ALA A 19 -19.09 -31.55 22.01
C ALA A 19 -19.68 -30.83 23.22
N GLN A 20 -20.30 -29.69 22.99
CA GLN A 20 -20.93 -28.86 24.01
C GLN A 20 -22.27 -28.31 23.49
N PRO A 21 -23.22 -27.93 24.36
CA PRO A 21 -24.33 -27.09 23.94
C PRO A 21 -23.83 -25.68 23.58
N LEU A 22 -24.52 -24.99 22.66
CA LEU A 22 -24.30 -23.55 22.43
C LEU A 22 -24.56 -22.75 23.72
N PRO A 23 -23.80 -21.67 23.98
CA PRO A 23 -22.72 -21.12 23.15
C PRO A 23 -21.35 -21.83 23.29
N GLY A 24 -21.24 -22.75 24.26
CA GLY A 24 -20.00 -23.41 24.65
C GLY A 24 -19.29 -22.68 25.79
N SER A 25 -18.35 -23.35 26.43
CA SER A 25 -17.47 -22.80 27.46
C SER A 25 -16.02 -23.16 27.17
N GLU A 26 -15.13 -22.19 27.37
CA GLU A 26 -13.70 -22.41 27.17
C GLU A 26 -13.08 -23.30 28.22
N LYS A 27 -13.56 -23.23 29.47
CA LYS A 27 -13.13 -24.13 30.55
C LYS A 27 -13.47 -25.59 30.28
N ALA A 28 -14.56 -25.84 29.56
CA ALA A 28 -15.01 -27.18 29.22
C ALA A 28 -14.25 -27.78 28.01
N MET A 29 -13.44 -26.99 27.31
CA MET A 29 -12.64 -27.48 26.19
C MET A 29 -11.44 -28.31 26.63
N LYS A 30 -11.09 -29.32 25.83
CA LYS A 30 -9.94 -30.19 26.07
C LYS A 30 -9.07 -30.31 24.81
N PRO A 31 -7.90 -29.65 24.75
CA PRO A 31 -7.39 -28.65 25.68
C PRO A 31 -8.14 -27.31 25.59
N THR A 32 -7.93 -26.42 26.56
CA THR A 32 -8.36 -25.02 26.48
C THR A 32 -7.68 -24.28 25.33
N SER A 33 -8.24 -23.14 24.90
CA SER A 33 -7.59 -22.31 23.88
C SER A 33 -6.42 -21.49 24.44
N GLU A 34 -5.48 -21.08 23.57
CA GLU A 34 -4.37 -20.19 23.95
C GLU A 34 -4.67 -18.75 23.55
N SER A 35 -4.60 -17.84 24.53
CA SER A 35 -5.05 -16.45 24.40
C SER A 35 -3.92 -15.42 24.36
N THR A 36 -2.70 -15.77 24.81
CA THR A 36 -1.59 -14.80 24.95
C THR A 36 -0.26 -15.29 24.38
N ALA A 37 -0.02 -16.60 24.36
CA ALA A 37 1.24 -17.15 23.88
C ALA A 37 1.21 -17.54 22.38
N LEU A 38 2.36 -17.45 21.73
CA LEU A 38 2.60 -17.80 20.32
C LEU A 38 3.64 -18.93 20.23
N GLU A 39 3.72 -19.59 19.09
CA GLU A 39 4.76 -20.58 18.84
C GLU A 39 6.15 -19.94 18.80
N GLY A 40 7.16 -20.71 19.20
CA GLY A 40 8.56 -20.30 19.18
C GLY A 40 9.51 -21.49 19.13
N SER A 41 10.73 -21.24 18.64
CA SER A 41 11.75 -22.28 18.44
C SER A 41 12.28 -22.91 19.73
N GLU A 42 12.18 -22.20 20.85
CA GLU A 42 12.66 -22.64 22.17
C GLU A 42 11.50 -22.87 23.17
N GLY A 43 10.25 -22.83 22.70
CA GLY A 43 9.06 -22.87 23.53
C GLY A 43 8.04 -21.80 23.14
N PHE A 44 6.92 -21.79 23.84
CA PHE A 44 5.90 -20.77 23.63
C PHE A 44 6.38 -19.39 24.10
N VAL A 45 6.09 -18.37 23.29
CA VAL A 45 6.52 -16.99 23.51
C VAL A 45 5.31 -16.13 23.81
N GLU A 46 5.31 -15.46 24.96
CA GLU A 46 4.26 -14.52 25.34
C GLU A 46 4.24 -13.29 24.41
N TYR A 47 3.04 -12.86 24.00
CA TYR A 47 2.88 -11.61 23.26
C TYR A 47 3.37 -10.42 24.11
N VAL A 48 4.22 -9.56 23.58
CA VAL A 48 4.71 -8.37 24.31
C VAL A 48 4.04 -7.11 23.77
N GLY A 49 3.35 -6.39 24.65
CA GLY A 49 2.70 -5.13 24.31
C GLY A 49 3.70 -4.00 24.04
N SER A 50 3.35 -3.09 23.13
CA SER A 50 4.19 -1.96 22.71
C SER A 50 3.52 -0.59 22.92
N GLY A 51 2.38 -0.56 23.62
CA GLY A 51 1.63 0.66 23.94
C GLY A 51 0.83 1.24 22.78
N LYS A 52 0.55 0.46 21.73
CA LYS A 52 -0.14 0.90 20.50
C LYS A 52 -1.56 1.39 20.75
N LEU A 53 -2.19 0.93 21.83
CA LEU A 53 -3.57 1.26 22.21
C LEU A 53 -3.64 2.02 23.55
N LYS A 54 -2.54 2.65 23.97
CA LYS A 54 -2.48 3.41 25.22
C LYS A 54 -3.64 4.41 25.34
N GLY A 55 -4.44 4.23 26.40
CA GLY A 55 -5.56 5.12 26.74
C GLY A 55 -6.83 4.89 25.93
N LYS A 56 -6.86 3.89 25.03
CA LYS A 56 -8.03 3.59 24.20
C LYS A 56 -9.14 2.92 25.02
N LYS A 57 -10.39 3.24 24.71
CA LYS A 57 -11.62 2.62 25.25
C LYS A 57 -12.22 1.71 24.20
N VAL A 58 -12.36 0.43 24.53
CA VAL A 58 -12.69 -0.62 23.57
C VAL A 58 -13.94 -1.36 24.01
N LEU A 59 -14.89 -1.52 23.09
CA LEU A 59 -16.07 -2.37 23.27
C LEU A 59 -15.94 -3.61 22.38
N ILE A 60 -16.00 -4.80 22.97
CA ILE A 60 -15.85 -6.10 22.29
C ILE A 60 -17.10 -6.94 22.56
N THR A 61 -17.77 -7.41 21.51
CA THR A 61 -18.85 -8.39 21.64
C THR A 61 -18.29 -9.82 21.55
N GLY A 62 -18.79 -10.74 22.37
CA GLY A 62 -18.24 -12.10 22.49
C GLY A 62 -16.80 -12.08 22.97
N GLY A 63 -16.52 -11.27 24.00
CA GLY A 63 -15.18 -11.06 24.54
C GLY A 63 -14.83 -11.98 25.71
N ASP A 64 -15.76 -12.84 26.13
CA ASP A 64 -15.64 -13.80 27.22
C ASP A 64 -14.71 -14.97 26.89
N SER A 65 -14.61 -15.37 25.62
CA SER A 65 -13.89 -16.56 25.17
C SER A 65 -13.32 -16.43 23.76
N GLY A 66 -12.51 -17.41 23.35
CA GLY A 66 -11.93 -17.56 22.02
C GLY A 66 -11.19 -16.33 21.53
N ILE A 67 -11.45 -15.95 20.27
CA ILE A 67 -10.80 -14.80 19.62
C ILE A 67 -11.08 -13.51 20.39
N GLY A 68 -12.30 -13.31 20.89
CA GLY A 68 -12.66 -12.10 21.63
C GLY A 68 -11.90 -11.96 22.95
N ARG A 69 -11.72 -13.06 23.69
CA ARG A 69 -10.87 -13.11 24.90
C ARG A 69 -9.43 -12.74 24.58
N ALA A 70 -8.83 -13.36 23.57
CA ALA A 70 -7.45 -13.05 23.16
C ALA A 70 -7.29 -11.57 22.76
N VAL A 71 -8.25 -11.03 22.00
CA VAL A 71 -8.28 -9.60 21.64
C VAL A 71 -8.41 -8.72 22.88
N ALA A 72 -9.28 -9.04 23.83
CA ALA A 72 -9.45 -8.28 25.07
C ALA A 72 -8.15 -8.21 25.88
N ILE A 73 -7.50 -9.35 26.09
CA ILE A 73 -6.26 -9.43 26.88
C ILE A 73 -5.11 -8.70 26.17
N ILE A 74 -4.91 -8.95 24.88
CA ILE A 74 -3.84 -8.32 24.11
C ILE A 74 -4.07 -6.81 23.95
N PHE A 75 -5.32 -6.34 23.80
CA PHE A 75 -5.61 -4.91 23.78
C PHE A 75 -5.32 -4.25 25.13
N ALA A 76 -5.60 -4.93 26.24
CA ALA A 76 -5.23 -4.47 27.57
C ALA A 76 -3.71 -4.36 27.73
N ARG A 77 -2.98 -5.39 27.30
CA ARG A 77 -1.51 -5.40 27.25
C ARG A 77 -0.94 -4.28 26.36
N GLU A 78 -1.65 -3.89 25.31
CA GLU A 78 -1.34 -2.73 24.46
C GLU A 78 -1.80 -1.38 25.02
N GLY A 79 -2.44 -1.36 26.18
CA GLY A 79 -2.70 -0.17 26.97
C GLY A 79 -4.16 0.31 27.04
N ALA A 80 -5.12 -0.47 26.55
CA ALA A 80 -6.54 -0.09 26.45
C ALA A 80 -7.39 -0.55 27.65
N ASP A 81 -8.44 0.21 27.97
CA ASP A 81 -9.51 -0.22 28.87
C ASP A 81 -10.63 -0.89 28.06
N ILE A 82 -11.16 -1.99 28.59
CA ILE A 82 -11.99 -2.94 27.85
C ILE A 82 -13.40 -2.98 28.43
N THR A 83 -14.39 -3.15 27.56
CA THR A 83 -15.70 -3.70 27.87
C THR A 83 -15.89 -4.96 27.03
N ILE A 84 -16.32 -6.04 27.67
CA ILE A 84 -16.74 -7.25 26.98
C ILE A 84 -18.25 -7.48 27.17
N VAL A 85 -18.93 -7.80 26.08
CA VAL A 85 -20.34 -8.19 26.06
C VAL A 85 -20.43 -9.69 25.77
N PHE A 86 -21.25 -10.42 26.52
CA PHE A 86 -21.33 -11.89 26.48
C PHE A 86 -22.72 -12.36 26.93
N LEU A 87 -23.07 -13.63 26.68
CA LEU A 87 -24.34 -14.18 27.16
C LEU A 87 -24.29 -14.47 28.67
N PRO A 88 -25.39 -14.33 29.42
CA PRO A 88 -25.38 -14.55 30.87
C PRO A 88 -24.82 -15.91 31.31
N GLU A 89 -25.00 -16.96 30.50
CA GLU A 89 -24.51 -18.32 30.80
C GLU A 89 -22.96 -18.42 30.71
N GLU A 90 -22.31 -17.52 29.97
CA GLU A 90 -20.84 -17.48 29.78
C GLU A 90 -20.11 -16.68 30.87
N LYS A 91 -20.81 -16.30 31.95
CA LYS A 91 -20.28 -15.42 32.99
C LYS A 91 -18.95 -15.89 33.60
N GLU A 92 -18.78 -17.19 33.77
CA GLU A 92 -17.54 -17.72 34.34
C GLU A 92 -16.32 -17.46 33.43
N ASP A 93 -16.48 -17.65 32.12
CA ASP A 93 -15.48 -17.36 31.11
C ASP A 93 -15.20 -15.85 31.00
N ALA A 94 -16.23 -15.03 31.13
CA ALA A 94 -16.11 -13.57 31.15
C ALA A 94 -15.31 -13.06 32.36
N GLU A 95 -15.53 -13.61 33.55
CA GLU A 95 -14.77 -13.25 34.76
C GLU A 95 -13.29 -13.63 34.65
N ASP A 96 -12.96 -14.73 33.98
CA ASP A 96 -11.56 -15.10 33.75
C ASP A 96 -10.87 -14.20 32.72
N THR A 97 -11.60 -13.76 31.69
CA THR A 97 -11.11 -12.70 30.81
C THR A 97 -10.89 -11.39 31.57
N LYS A 98 -11.84 -11.01 32.44
CA LYS A 98 -11.72 -9.81 33.28
C LYS A 98 -10.46 -9.83 34.13
N LYS A 99 -10.22 -10.92 34.86
CA LYS A 99 -9.00 -11.10 35.68
C LYS A 99 -7.74 -10.98 34.83
N SER A 100 -7.75 -11.55 33.62
CA SER A 100 -6.61 -11.49 32.70
C SER A 100 -6.35 -10.07 32.19
N VAL A 101 -7.39 -9.30 31.87
CA VAL A 101 -7.28 -7.88 31.51
C VAL A 101 -6.79 -7.03 32.70
N GLU A 102 -7.33 -7.26 33.89
CA GLU A 102 -6.95 -6.52 35.10
C GLU A 102 -5.51 -6.80 35.53
N LYS A 103 -5.00 -8.01 35.26
CA LYS A 103 -3.59 -8.37 35.44
C LYS A 103 -2.63 -7.53 34.58
N GLU A 104 -3.08 -7.05 33.42
CA GLU A 104 -2.32 -6.14 32.54
C GLU A 104 -2.43 -4.66 33.00
N GLY A 105 -3.05 -4.39 34.16
CA GLY A 105 -3.18 -3.05 34.75
C GLY A 105 -4.24 -2.18 34.07
N LYS A 106 -5.26 -2.80 33.44
CA LYS A 106 -6.36 -2.12 32.75
C LYS A 106 -7.71 -2.45 33.34
N LYS A 107 -8.69 -1.59 33.08
CA LYS A 107 -10.07 -1.81 33.53
C LYS A 107 -10.80 -2.74 32.56
N CYS A 108 -11.59 -3.65 33.10
CA CYS A 108 -12.49 -4.49 32.32
C CYS A 108 -13.93 -4.39 32.86
N LEU A 109 -14.84 -3.92 32.01
CA LEU A 109 -16.27 -3.88 32.31
C LEU A 109 -16.96 -5.10 31.68
N LEU A 110 -17.70 -5.83 32.51
CA LEU A 110 -18.51 -6.96 32.07
C LEU A 110 -19.95 -6.50 31.80
N VAL A 111 -20.48 -6.86 30.63
CA VAL A 111 -21.88 -6.66 30.27
C VAL A 111 -22.47 -7.98 29.81
N ALA A 112 -23.25 -8.62 30.67
CA ALA A 112 -24.05 -9.78 30.27
C ALA A 112 -25.33 -9.31 29.54
N GLY A 113 -25.65 -9.90 28.40
CA GLY A 113 -26.90 -9.66 27.67
C GLY A 113 -26.93 -10.28 26.28
N ASP A 114 -28.09 -10.78 25.87
CA ASP A 114 -28.30 -11.33 24.53
C ASP A 114 -28.46 -10.20 23.50
N LEU A 115 -27.47 -10.05 22.63
CA LEU A 115 -27.45 -9.02 21.60
C LEU A 115 -28.44 -9.26 20.45
N MET A 116 -29.11 -10.41 20.39
CA MET A 116 -30.26 -10.59 19.49
C MET A 116 -31.45 -9.69 19.88
N ASP A 117 -31.51 -9.24 21.14
CA ASP A 117 -32.38 -8.14 21.57
C ASP A 117 -31.69 -6.78 21.36
N LYS A 118 -32.33 -5.92 20.57
CA LYS A 118 -31.87 -4.56 20.26
C LYS A 118 -31.77 -3.68 21.51
N SER A 119 -32.57 -3.96 22.55
CA SER A 119 -32.52 -3.22 23.82
C SER A 119 -31.18 -3.46 24.53
N ASN A 120 -30.75 -4.72 24.59
CA ASN A 120 -29.45 -5.14 25.12
C ASN A 120 -28.28 -4.53 24.33
N CYS A 121 -28.39 -4.43 22.99
CA CYS A 121 -27.37 -3.75 22.19
C CYS A 121 -27.16 -2.29 22.62
N LYS A 122 -28.25 -1.56 22.88
CA LYS A 122 -28.19 -0.17 23.33
C LYS A 122 -27.63 -0.10 24.76
N GLU A 123 -28.13 -0.95 25.65
CA GLU A 123 -27.69 -0.99 27.04
C GLU A 123 -26.19 -1.26 27.16
N ALA A 124 -25.63 -2.16 26.33
CA ALA A 124 -24.20 -2.44 26.32
C ALA A 124 -23.36 -1.20 25.96
N VAL A 125 -23.80 -0.44 24.95
CA VAL A 125 -23.15 0.83 24.59
C VAL A 125 -23.32 1.87 25.70
N ASP A 126 -24.53 2.03 26.25
CA ASP A 126 -24.81 2.99 27.33
C ASP A 126 -23.93 2.71 28.56
N LYS A 127 -23.78 1.43 28.95
CA LYS A 127 -22.89 1.00 30.05
C LYS A 127 -21.43 1.33 29.77
N HIS A 128 -20.95 1.09 28.54
CA HIS A 128 -19.60 1.47 28.14
C HIS A 128 -19.37 2.98 28.25
N ILE A 129 -20.31 3.78 27.73
CA ILE A 129 -20.23 5.25 27.77
C ILE A 129 -20.30 5.77 29.20
N LYS A 130 -21.16 5.19 30.06
CA LYS A 130 -21.20 5.53 31.48
C LYS A 130 -19.87 5.28 32.18
N ALA A 131 -19.17 4.21 31.83
CA ALA A 131 -17.89 3.86 32.45
C ALA A 131 -16.70 4.65 31.89
N TYR A 132 -16.68 4.94 30.60
CA TYR A 132 -15.48 5.40 29.89
C TYR A 132 -15.65 6.68 29.05
N GLY A 133 -16.89 7.13 28.83
CA GLY A 133 -17.22 8.40 28.17
C GLY A 133 -17.11 8.44 26.64
N GLU A 134 -16.36 7.52 26.02
CA GLU A 134 -16.18 7.46 24.57
C GLU A 134 -15.88 6.04 24.08
N ILE A 135 -16.05 5.78 22.77
CA ILE A 135 -15.64 4.53 22.12
C ILE A 135 -14.53 4.84 21.11
N ASN A 136 -13.32 4.36 21.38
CA ASN A 136 -12.23 4.48 20.43
C ASN A 136 -12.17 3.30 19.46
N VAL A 137 -12.49 2.09 19.93
CA VAL A 137 -12.50 0.88 19.09
C VAL A 137 -13.75 0.06 19.39
N LEU A 138 -14.50 -0.28 18.35
CA LEU A 138 -15.59 -1.25 18.41
C LEU A 138 -15.15 -2.54 17.73
N VAL A 139 -15.27 -3.67 18.42
CA VAL A 139 -15.03 -5.01 17.87
C VAL A 139 -16.33 -5.80 17.85
N ASN A 140 -16.89 -6.00 16.66
CA ASN A 140 -18.04 -6.87 16.44
C ASN A 140 -17.54 -8.30 16.19
N ASN A 141 -17.51 -9.13 17.24
CA ASN A 141 -16.94 -10.47 17.21
C ASN A 141 -17.93 -11.59 17.58
N ALA A 142 -18.94 -11.32 18.42
CA ALA A 142 -19.95 -12.31 18.79
C ALA A 142 -20.63 -12.93 17.55
N SER A 143 -20.84 -14.25 17.57
CA SER A 143 -21.40 -14.99 16.45
C SER A 143 -22.04 -16.30 16.90
N LYS A 144 -23.10 -16.72 16.20
CA LYS A 144 -23.69 -18.06 16.23
C LYS A 144 -23.38 -18.81 14.93
N GLN A 145 -23.19 -20.12 15.02
CA GLN A 145 -23.14 -21.02 13.86
C GLN A 145 -23.82 -22.35 14.23
N VAL A 146 -24.60 -22.90 13.31
CA VAL A 146 -25.29 -24.20 13.45
C VAL A 146 -25.00 -25.02 12.19
N MET A 147 -24.73 -26.31 12.35
CA MET A 147 -24.48 -27.19 11.20
C MET A 147 -25.78 -27.77 10.66
N CYS A 148 -25.92 -27.75 9.34
CA CYS A 148 -27.00 -28.41 8.62
C CYS A 148 -26.43 -29.08 7.37
N LYS A 149 -26.56 -30.40 7.24
CA LYS A 149 -25.92 -31.17 6.14
C LYS A 149 -26.66 -31.03 4.82
N ASP A 150 -27.98 -30.91 4.86
CA ASP A 150 -28.83 -30.76 3.69
C ASP A 150 -29.69 -29.51 3.86
N ILE A 151 -29.56 -28.57 2.92
CA ILE A 151 -30.32 -27.33 2.93
C ILE A 151 -31.83 -27.56 2.83
N ALA A 152 -32.29 -28.70 2.30
CA ALA A 152 -33.70 -29.06 2.29
C ALA A 152 -34.27 -29.32 3.71
N GLU A 153 -33.41 -29.62 4.69
CA GLU A 153 -33.76 -29.91 6.08
C GLU A 153 -33.46 -28.73 7.03
N ILE A 154 -33.00 -27.59 6.51
CA ILE A 154 -32.59 -26.47 7.36
C ILE A 154 -33.77 -25.88 8.13
N ASP A 155 -33.59 -25.69 9.44
CA ASP A 155 -34.57 -24.96 10.25
C ASP A 155 -34.46 -23.46 9.96
N LEU A 156 -35.54 -22.87 9.42
CA LEU A 156 -35.62 -21.44 9.13
C LEU A 156 -35.55 -20.58 10.40
N GLY A 157 -35.95 -21.11 11.56
CA GLY A 157 -35.76 -20.46 12.86
C GLY A 157 -34.28 -20.33 13.22
N ASP A 158 -33.46 -21.34 12.90
CA ASP A 158 -32.01 -21.24 13.07
C ASP A 158 -31.39 -20.27 12.08
N VAL A 159 -31.85 -20.23 10.82
CA VAL A 159 -31.42 -19.21 9.85
C VAL A 159 -31.68 -17.80 10.37
N GLU A 160 -32.90 -17.54 10.85
CA GLU A 160 -33.26 -16.24 11.43
C GLU A 160 -32.39 -15.91 12.65
N SER A 161 -32.20 -16.88 13.55
CA SER A 161 -31.37 -16.73 14.75
C SER A 161 -29.90 -16.44 14.40
N THR A 162 -29.32 -17.13 13.41
CA THR A 162 -27.96 -16.88 12.90
C THR A 162 -27.85 -15.47 12.32
N PHE A 163 -28.83 -14.98 11.58
CA PHE A 163 -28.83 -13.60 11.06
C PHE A 163 -29.03 -12.55 12.16
N ARG A 164 -29.88 -12.81 13.16
CA ARG A 164 -30.05 -11.93 14.34
C ARG A 164 -28.73 -11.79 15.10
N SER A 165 -28.08 -12.92 15.39
CA SER A 165 -26.82 -12.99 16.14
C SER A 165 -25.61 -12.49 15.35
N ASN A 166 -25.54 -12.68 14.04
CA ASN A 166 -24.33 -12.33 13.28
C ASN A 166 -24.43 -10.96 12.58
N ILE A 167 -25.64 -10.53 12.20
CA ILE A 167 -25.86 -9.35 11.35
C ILE A 167 -26.65 -8.28 12.10
N LEU A 168 -27.88 -8.57 12.53
CA LEU A 168 -28.75 -7.51 13.05
C LEU A 168 -28.19 -6.89 14.34
N GLN A 169 -27.58 -7.70 15.20
CA GLN A 169 -26.91 -7.17 16.39
C GLN A 169 -25.67 -6.33 16.05
N MET A 170 -24.87 -6.72 15.04
CA MET A 170 -23.74 -5.92 14.55
C MET A 170 -24.20 -4.54 14.04
N PHE A 171 -25.31 -4.48 13.31
CA PHE A 171 -25.92 -3.21 12.88
C PHE A 171 -26.37 -2.36 14.09
N ALA A 172 -27.03 -2.98 15.07
CA ALA A 172 -27.53 -2.28 16.24
C ALA A 172 -26.39 -1.73 17.12
N VAL A 173 -25.42 -2.57 17.49
CA VAL A 173 -24.26 -2.14 18.31
C VAL A 173 -23.47 -1.06 17.59
N THR A 174 -23.25 -1.20 16.28
CA THR A 174 -22.56 -0.18 15.48
C THR A 174 -23.36 1.13 15.44
N LYS A 175 -24.68 1.07 15.17
CA LYS A 175 -25.56 2.25 15.18
C LYS A 175 -25.47 3.01 16.50
N TYR A 176 -25.57 2.31 17.63
CA TYR A 176 -25.54 2.94 18.94
C TYR A 176 -24.14 3.43 19.33
N SER A 177 -23.08 2.78 18.85
CA SER A 177 -21.70 3.20 19.14
C SER A 177 -21.30 4.48 18.38
N LEU A 178 -21.76 4.65 17.13
CA LEU A 178 -21.28 5.71 16.23
C LEU A 178 -21.39 7.15 16.77
N PRO A 179 -22.44 7.56 17.50
CA PRO A 179 -22.51 8.88 18.14
C PRO A 179 -21.36 9.18 19.11
N HIS A 180 -20.70 8.14 19.62
CA HIS A 180 -19.64 8.23 20.63
C HIS A 180 -18.24 7.96 20.06
N MET A 181 -18.13 7.78 18.75
CA MET A 181 -16.86 7.54 18.05
C MET A 181 -16.37 8.83 17.39
N LYS A 182 -15.09 9.14 17.57
CA LYS A 182 -14.44 10.36 17.04
C LYS A 182 -13.50 10.03 15.87
N LYS A 183 -13.01 11.07 15.19
CA LYS A 183 -11.94 10.92 14.19
C LYS A 183 -10.76 10.15 14.78
N GLY A 184 -10.28 9.14 14.06
CA GLY A 184 -9.22 8.23 14.51
C GLY A 184 -9.73 7.02 15.32
N SER A 185 -11.04 6.87 15.51
CA SER A 185 -11.64 5.61 16.00
C SER A 185 -11.65 4.52 14.92
N ALA A 186 -11.81 3.28 15.34
CA ALA A 186 -11.85 2.11 14.46
C ALA A 186 -13.03 1.17 14.78
N ILE A 187 -13.60 0.56 13.75
CA ILE A 187 -14.53 -0.56 13.84
C ILE A 187 -13.86 -1.77 13.20
N ILE A 188 -13.86 -2.90 13.90
CA ILE A 188 -13.29 -4.16 13.42
C ILE A 188 -14.37 -5.24 13.51
N ASN A 189 -14.68 -5.88 12.40
CA ASN A 189 -15.70 -6.93 12.33
C ASN A 189 -15.04 -8.29 12.11
N THR A 190 -15.44 -9.31 12.87
CA THR A 190 -14.99 -10.69 12.66
C THR A 190 -15.86 -11.36 11.59
N THR A 191 -15.33 -11.48 10.38
CA THR A 191 -15.91 -12.35 9.33
C THR A 191 -15.31 -13.77 9.43
N SER A 192 -15.13 -14.47 8.33
CA SER A 192 -14.50 -15.79 8.28
C SER A 192 -14.04 -16.12 6.86
N THR A 193 -13.05 -16.99 6.73
CA THR A 193 -12.67 -17.60 5.44
C THR A 193 -13.86 -18.25 4.71
N VAL A 194 -14.88 -18.74 5.43
CA VAL A 194 -16.08 -19.34 4.82
C VAL A 194 -16.86 -18.36 3.93
N ALA A 195 -16.72 -17.05 4.15
CA ALA A 195 -17.32 -16.03 3.28
C ALA A 195 -16.77 -16.07 1.84
N PHE A 196 -15.56 -16.62 1.67
CA PHE A 196 -14.84 -16.64 0.39
C PHE A 196 -14.78 -18.05 -0.22
N ARG A 197 -14.66 -19.09 0.63
CA ARG A 197 -14.51 -20.48 0.16
C ARG A 197 -15.81 -21.29 0.20
N GLY A 198 -16.83 -20.85 0.95
CA GLY A 198 -18.03 -21.63 1.25
C GLY A 198 -17.76 -22.83 2.18
N THR A 199 -18.81 -23.40 2.76
CA THR A 199 -18.76 -24.70 3.48
C THR A 199 -20.15 -25.31 3.39
N PRO A 200 -20.29 -26.54 2.84
CA PRO A 200 -21.61 -27.09 2.50
C PRO A 200 -22.52 -27.23 3.73
N GLU A 201 -21.96 -27.51 4.91
CA GLU A 201 -22.75 -27.73 6.12
C GLU A 201 -23.14 -26.46 6.89
N MET A 202 -22.83 -25.27 6.36
CA MET A 202 -22.95 -23.98 7.07
C MET A 202 -23.39 -22.85 6.13
N VAL A 203 -24.43 -23.08 5.33
CA VAL A 203 -24.88 -22.14 4.28
C VAL A 203 -25.35 -20.80 4.86
N ASP A 204 -26.18 -20.82 5.89
CA ASP A 204 -26.69 -19.62 6.58
C ASP A 204 -25.57 -18.82 7.24
N TYR A 205 -24.68 -19.50 7.96
CA TYR A 205 -23.51 -18.89 8.58
C TYR A 205 -22.58 -18.27 7.52
N ALA A 206 -22.26 -18.99 6.43
CA ALA A 206 -21.44 -18.46 5.35
C ALA A 206 -22.08 -17.21 4.71
N ALA A 207 -23.41 -17.21 4.52
CA ALA A 207 -24.16 -16.05 4.04
C ALA A 207 -24.00 -14.84 4.99
N THR A 208 -24.11 -15.05 6.31
CA THR A 208 -23.86 -13.97 7.27
C THR A 208 -22.42 -13.46 7.19
N LYS A 209 -21.42 -14.34 7.09
CA LYS A 209 -20.01 -13.90 6.98
C LYS A 209 -19.74 -13.13 5.69
N GLY A 210 -20.39 -13.48 4.57
CA GLY A 210 -20.43 -12.67 3.35
C GLY A 210 -21.08 -11.30 3.55
N ALA A 211 -22.22 -11.25 4.24
CA ALA A 211 -22.90 -9.99 4.58
C ALA A 211 -22.03 -9.08 5.46
N ILE A 212 -21.27 -9.62 6.41
CA ILE A 212 -20.30 -8.86 7.22
C ILE A 212 -19.22 -8.21 6.33
N VAL A 213 -18.72 -8.90 5.31
CA VAL A 213 -17.73 -8.34 4.36
C VAL A 213 -18.32 -7.14 3.62
N SER A 214 -19.53 -7.29 3.08
CA SER A 214 -20.21 -6.20 2.35
C SER A 214 -20.58 -5.03 3.25
N PHE A 215 -21.05 -5.30 4.48
CA PHE A 215 -21.31 -4.28 5.51
C PHE A 215 -20.04 -3.50 5.83
N THR A 216 -18.93 -4.18 6.07
CA THR A 216 -17.62 -3.57 6.39
C THR A 216 -17.19 -2.61 5.28
N LYS A 217 -17.20 -3.06 4.02
CA LYS A 217 -16.77 -2.24 2.87
C LYS A 217 -17.66 -1.01 2.67
N SER A 218 -18.98 -1.19 2.82
CA SER A 218 -19.95 -0.11 2.62
C SER A 218 -19.87 0.92 3.75
N LEU A 219 -19.79 0.47 5.00
CA LEU A 219 -19.66 1.34 6.16
C LEU A 219 -18.31 2.08 6.18
N ALA A 220 -17.22 1.44 5.75
CA ALA A 220 -15.91 2.09 5.59
C ALA A 220 -16.01 3.32 4.68
N LYS A 221 -16.67 3.19 3.53
CA LYS A 221 -16.86 4.31 2.59
C LYS A 221 -17.73 5.41 3.22
N GLN A 222 -18.78 5.04 3.95
CA GLN A 222 -19.68 6.00 4.60
C GLN A 222 -18.99 6.79 5.71
N LEU A 223 -18.10 6.14 6.48
CA LEU A 223 -17.46 6.75 7.65
C LEU A 223 -16.10 7.37 7.35
N MET A 224 -15.56 7.18 6.15
CA MET A 224 -14.30 7.77 5.69
C MET A 224 -14.26 9.30 5.88
N PRO A 225 -15.30 10.09 5.53
CA PRO A 225 -15.30 11.54 5.78
C PRO A 225 -15.26 11.92 7.27
N LYS A 226 -15.75 11.03 8.16
CA LYS A 226 -15.68 11.20 9.62
C LYS A 226 -14.32 10.78 10.19
N GLY A 227 -13.44 10.23 9.36
CA GLY A 227 -12.14 9.71 9.77
C GLY A 227 -12.24 8.52 10.72
N ILE A 228 -13.32 7.73 10.64
CA ILE A 228 -13.47 6.47 11.37
C ILE A 228 -13.19 5.33 10.39
N ARG A 229 -12.28 4.44 10.76
CA ARG A 229 -11.87 3.31 9.92
C ARG A 229 -12.78 2.11 10.19
N VAL A 230 -13.11 1.34 9.16
CA VAL A 230 -13.89 0.10 9.30
C VAL A 230 -13.17 -1.00 8.52
N ASN A 231 -12.75 -2.06 9.22
CA ASN A 231 -12.05 -3.20 8.63
C ASN A 231 -12.62 -4.52 9.17
N ALA A 232 -12.20 -5.64 8.59
CA ALA A 232 -12.60 -6.96 9.05
C ALA A 232 -11.39 -7.89 9.14
N VAL A 233 -11.47 -8.86 10.06
CA VAL A 233 -10.57 -10.00 10.17
C VAL A 233 -11.34 -11.24 9.74
N ALA A 234 -10.74 -12.09 8.91
CA ALA A 234 -11.36 -13.30 8.38
C ALA A 234 -10.60 -14.56 8.84
N PRO A 235 -10.89 -15.09 10.04
CA PRO A 235 -10.18 -16.25 10.56
C PRO A 235 -10.41 -17.52 9.74
N GLY A 236 -9.39 -18.38 9.73
CA GLY A 236 -9.47 -19.79 9.32
C GLY A 236 -10.13 -20.67 10.40
N PRO A 237 -9.79 -21.96 10.47
CA PRO A 237 -10.19 -22.80 11.61
C PRO A 237 -9.40 -22.39 12.85
N VAL A 238 -10.09 -21.91 13.89
CA VAL A 238 -9.50 -21.48 15.16
C VAL A 238 -10.09 -22.29 16.31
N HIS A 239 -9.24 -22.79 17.20
CA HIS A 239 -9.62 -23.57 18.38
C HIS A 239 -10.33 -22.67 19.40
N THR A 240 -11.67 -22.74 19.42
CA THR A 240 -12.55 -21.87 20.23
C THR A 240 -13.78 -22.67 20.68
N PRO A 241 -14.50 -22.23 21.74
CA PRO A 241 -15.69 -22.96 22.25
C PRO A 241 -16.80 -23.13 21.22
N LEU A 242 -16.89 -22.20 20.27
CA LEU A 242 -17.86 -22.25 19.17
C LEU A 242 -17.71 -23.52 18.32
N GLN A 243 -16.50 -24.08 18.17
CA GLN A 243 -16.28 -25.28 17.35
C GLN A 243 -16.93 -26.54 17.95
N PRO A 244 -16.61 -26.96 19.19
CA PRO A 244 -17.29 -28.11 19.80
C PRO A 244 -18.75 -27.83 20.15
N ALA A 245 -19.17 -26.56 20.26
CA ALA A 245 -20.56 -26.21 20.50
C ALA A 245 -21.47 -26.34 19.26
N SER A 246 -20.88 -26.42 18.06
CA SER A 246 -21.63 -26.43 16.79
C SER A 246 -21.33 -27.65 15.92
N ARG A 247 -20.35 -28.48 16.30
CA ARG A 247 -19.92 -29.66 15.55
C ARG A 247 -20.17 -30.94 16.35
N PRO A 248 -20.48 -32.06 15.67
CA PRO A 248 -20.42 -33.37 16.31
C PRO A 248 -19.04 -33.65 16.90
N ALA A 249 -19.00 -34.40 18.00
CA ALA A 249 -17.76 -34.67 18.75
C ALA A 249 -16.67 -35.32 17.88
N GLU A 250 -17.07 -36.14 16.90
CA GLU A 250 -16.17 -36.82 15.97
C GLU A 250 -15.45 -35.86 15.03
N GLN A 251 -16.04 -34.69 14.72
CA GLN A 251 -15.38 -33.69 13.88
C GLN A 251 -14.35 -32.84 14.64
N MET A 252 -14.36 -32.91 15.98
CA MET A 252 -13.36 -32.24 16.81
C MET A 252 -12.05 -33.04 16.91
N GLU A 253 -12.11 -34.36 16.78
CA GLU A 253 -10.90 -35.19 16.69
C GLU A 253 -10.12 -34.88 15.40
N GLY A 254 -8.87 -34.46 15.55
CA GLY A 254 -8.04 -33.99 14.44
C GLY A 254 -8.48 -32.65 13.86
N PHE A 255 -9.28 -31.85 14.56
CA PHE A 255 -9.72 -30.54 14.09
C PHE A 255 -8.51 -29.68 13.67
N GLY A 256 -8.57 -29.11 12.47
CA GLY A 256 -7.50 -28.30 11.89
C GLY A 256 -6.33 -29.08 11.25
N LYS A 257 -6.25 -30.41 11.39
CA LYS A 257 -5.15 -31.24 10.82
C LYS A 257 -5.00 -31.11 9.30
N LYS A 258 -6.10 -30.84 8.59
CA LYS A 258 -6.13 -30.66 7.12
C LYS A 258 -5.86 -29.22 6.67
N SER A 259 -5.55 -28.29 7.59
CA SER A 259 -5.19 -26.92 7.24
C SER A 259 -3.80 -26.88 6.59
N GLY A 260 -3.46 -25.80 5.88
CA GLY A 260 -2.14 -25.64 5.27
C GLY A 260 -0.98 -25.62 6.28
N ILE A 261 -1.27 -25.35 7.57
CA ILE A 261 -0.28 -25.40 8.66
C ILE A 261 -0.38 -26.68 9.50
N GLY A 262 -1.24 -27.64 9.11
CA GLY A 262 -1.36 -28.95 9.77
C GLY A 262 -2.05 -28.94 11.13
N ARG A 263 -2.61 -27.81 11.58
CA ARG A 263 -3.29 -27.63 12.89
C ARG A 263 -4.32 -26.50 12.83
N PRO A 264 -5.21 -26.34 13.84
CA PRO A 264 -6.03 -25.14 13.93
C PRO A 264 -5.16 -23.97 14.43
N GLY A 265 -5.56 -22.75 14.08
CA GLY A 265 -5.00 -21.57 14.72
C GLY A 265 -5.48 -21.47 16.18
N GLN A 266 -4.69 -20.81 17.02
CA GLN A 266 -5.12 -20.39 18.36
C GLN A 266 -5.60 -18.93 18.35
N PRO A 267 -6.51 -18.55 19.26
CA PRO A 267 -6.96 -17.16 19.39
C PRO A 267 -5.83 -16.13 19.50
N SER A 268 -4.76 -16.46 20.22
CA SER A 268 -3.55 -15.63 20.36
C SER A 268 -2.89 -15.28 19.02
N GLU A 269 -2.97 -16.16 18.02
CA GLU A 269 -2.36 -15.95 16.70
C GLU A 269 -3.20 -15.00 15.82
N ILE A 270 -4.48 -14.81 16.16
CA ILE A 270 -5.41 -13.94 15.42
C ILE A 270 -5.41 -12.52 16.00
N ALA A 271 -5.36 -12.40 17.33
CA ALA A 271 -5.44 -11.12 18.05
C ALA A 271 -4.45 -10.02 17.59
N PRO A 272 -3.19 -10.31 17.17
CA PRO A 272 -2.28 -9.30 16.62
C PRO A 272 -2.84 -8.56 15.40
N SER A 273 -3.66 -9.21 14.59
CA SER A 273 -4.34 -8.57 13.45
C SER A 273 -5.32 -7.50 13.91
N PHE A 274 -6.01 -7.72 15.04
CA PHE A 274 -6.89 -6.73 15.64
C PHE A 274 -6.09 -5.55 16.19
N VAL A 275 -4.91 -5.77 16.78
CA VAL A 275 -4.04 -4.68 17.27
C VAL A 275 -3.63 -3.78 16.11
N PHE A 276 -3.15 -4.39 15.02
CA PHE A 276 -2.80 -3.67 13.80
C PHE A 276 -3.98 -2.83 13.29
N LEU A 277 -5.19 -3.42 13.19
CA LEU A 277 -6.37 -2.71 12.72
C LEU A 277 -6.90 -1.65 13.69
N ALA A 278 -6.66 -1.78 14.99
CA ALA A 278 -7.07 -0.83 16.01
C ALA A 278 -6.08 0.34 16.16
N SER A 279 -4.80 0.11 15.87
CA SER A 279 -3.73 1.07 16.14
C SER A 279 -3.75 2.26 15.17
N LYS A 280 -2.99 3.30 15.54
CA LYS A 280 -2.76 4.45 14.65
C LYS A 280 -1.80 4.12 13.50
N ASP A 281 -1.12 2.98 13.52
CA ASP A 281 -0.13 2.59 12.52
C ASP A 281 -0.77 2.41 11.13
N ILE A 282 -2.07 2.09 11.10
CA ILE A 282 -2.83 1.94 9.85
C ILE A 282 -3.60 3.20 9.45
N ASN A 283 -3.34 4.33 10.11
CA ASN A 283 -3.83 5.60 9.61
C ASN A 283 -3.07 5.92 8.34
N LEU A 284 -3.75 5.80 7.19
CA LEU A 284 -3.27 6.27 5.89
C LEU A 284 -2.93 7.78 5.85
N ASN A 285 -3.16 8.50 6.95
CA ASN A 285 -2.80 9.90 7.18
C ASN A 285 -1.62 10.12 8.15
N SER A 286 -0.73 9.14 8.42
CA SER A 286 0.52 9.38 9.18
C SER A 286 1.59 8.29 8.98
N PRO A 287 2.89 8.61 9.12
CA PRO A 287 3.66 9.42 8.17
C PRO A 287 3.91 8.62 6.88
N VAL A 288 3.88 9.33 5.75
CA VAL A 288 4.60 9.06 4.49
C VAL A 288 5.06 7.60 4.27
N PRO A 289 4.54 6.85 3.28
CA PRO A 289 5.03 5.52 2.97
C PRO A 289 6.55 5.58 2.76
N TYR A 290 7.30 4.87 3.60
CA TYR A 290 8.75 4.79 3.47
C TYR A 290 9.08 4.04 2.18
N VAL A 291 9.40 4.80 1.14
CA VAL A 291 9.94 4.24 -0.10
C VAL A 291 11.44 4.07 0.10
N LYS A 292 11.95 2.83 -0.01
CA LYS A 292 13.38 2.57 0.07
C LYS A 292 14.09 3.31 -1.07
N PRO A 293 15.09 4.17 -0.78
CA PRO A 293 15.86 4.83 -1.84
C PRO A 293 16.64 3.81 -2.68
N ASN A 294 16.80 4.09 -3.98
CA ASN A 294 17.69 3.34 -4.86
C ASN A 294 19.16 3.63 -4.50
N GLU A 295 19.48 4.91 -4.30
CA GLU A 295 20.79 5.35 -3.81
C GLU A 295 20.63 6.50 -2.80
N THR A 296 21.68 6.73 -2.00
CA THR A 296 21.76 7.86 -1.08
C THR A 296 23.10 8.56 -1.28
N TYR A 297 23.03 9.85 -1.58
CA TYR A 297 24.16 10.71 -1.91
C TYR A 297 24.57 11.55 -0.70
N ARG A 298 25.88 11.79 -0.57
CA ARG A 298 26.49 12.33 0.65
C ARG A 298 27.53 13.41 0.37
N GLY A 299 27.66 13.87 -0.88
CA GLY A 299 28.69 14.83 -1.27
C GLY A 299 30.09 14.29 -0.95
N ASN A 300 30.95 15.16 -0.43
CA ASN A 300 32.33 14.84 -0.03
C ASN A 300 32.44 14.30 1.42
N HIS A 301 31.32 14.04 2.10
CA HIS A 301 31.36 13.55 3.49
C HIS A 301 31.88 12.10 3.59
N PRO A 302 32.61 11.75 4.68
CA PRO A 302 33.24 10.45 4.83
C PRO A 302 32.22 9.29 4.94
N PRO A 303 32.51 8.09 4.39
CA PRO A 303 31.55 6.98 4.30
C PRO A 303 31.03 6.45 5.64
N ARG A 304 31.81 6.61 6.73
CA ARG A 304 31.51 6.04 8.05
C ARG A 304 30.55 6.89 8.90
N GLN A 305 30.26 8.13 8.51
CA GLN A 305 29.35 9.00 9.25
C GLN A 305 27.89 8.62 8.96
N ARG A 306 27.04 8.46 9.97
CA ARG A 306 25.59 8.25 9.74
C ARG A 306 24.92 9.61 9.53
N LEU A 307 24.44 9.87 8.32
CA LEU A 307 23.78 11.14 7.95
C LEU A 307 22.27 10.95 7.84
N GLN A 308 21.51 11.96 8.25
CA GLN A 308 20.07 12.01 8.04
C GLN A 308 19.76 12.35 6.59
N VAL A 309 18.71 11.74 6.02
CA VAL A 309 18.18 12.15 4.71
C VAL A 309 17.33 13.40 4.92
N GLN A 310 17.76 14.52 4.35
CA GLN A 310 17.03 15.80 4.41
C GLN A 310 16.41 16.22 3.08
N LEU A 311 16.63 15.44 2.01
CA LEU A 311 15.97 15.68 0.73
C LEU A 311 15.76 14.37 0.00
N ARG A 312 14.58 14.19 -0.57
CA ARG A 312 14.21 13.01 -1.36
C ARG A 312 13.80 13.45 -2.77
N ILE A 313 14.52 12.97 -3.77
CA ILE A 313 14.30 13.32 -5.18
C ILE A 313 13.88 12.06 -5.94
N ALA A 314 12.73 12.10 -6.61
CA ALA A 314 12.33 11.07 -7.55
C ALA A 314 12.57 11.52 -9.00
N SER A 315 13.04 10.60 -9.83
CA SER A 315 13.18 10.80 -11.27
C SER A 315 13.13 9.49 -12.04
N GLU A 316 13.06 9.57 -13.36
CA GLU A 316 13.26 8.39 -14.22
C GLU A 316 14.70 7.86 -14.13
N PRO A 317 14.93 6.54 -14.31
CA PRO A 317 16.24 5.91 -14.15
C PRO A 317 17.35 6.52 -15.02
N GLY A 318 17.01 6.97 -16.24
CA GLY A 318 17.95 7.58 -17.17
C GLY A 318 18.60 8.86 -16.63
N GLN A 319 18.00 9.51 -15.64
CA GLN A 319 18.53 10.74 -15.04
C GLN A 319 19.46 10.49 -13.84
N SER A 320 19.63 9.24 -13.41
CA SER A 320 20.37 8.86 -12.19
C SER A 320 21.76 9.51 -12.05
N LYS A 321 22.59 9.48 -13.12
CA LYS A 321 23.92 10.09 -13.11
C LYS A 321 23.88 11.60 -12.86
N LEU A 322 22.98 12.32 -13.54
CA LEU A 322 22.85 13.77 -13.38
C LEU A 322 22.26 14.14 -12.02
N VAL A 323 21.24 13.41 -11.56
CA VAL A 323 20.65 13.62 -10.23
C VAL A 323 21.70 13.37 -9.13
N LYS A 324 22.55 12.36 -9.29
CA LYS A 324 23.69 12.10 -8.39
C LYS A 324 24.68 13.27 -8.38
N ALA A 325 25.09 13.75 -9.55
CA ALA A 325 26.01 14.89 -9.67
C ALA A 325 25.43 16.15 -9.03
N LEU A 326 24.16 16.48 -9.35
CA LEU A 326 23.44 17.61 -8.76
C LEU A 326 23.31 17.47 -7.25
N SER A 327 22.99 16.28 -6.75
CA SER A 327 22.81 16.05 -5.31
C SER A 327 24.12 16.19 -4.55
N ASN A 328 25.22 15.63 -5.06
CA ASN A 328 26.53 15.76 -4.43
C ASN A 328 27.02 17.21 -4.42
N GLU A 329 26.91 17.91 -5.54
CA GLU A 329 27.30 19.33 -5.63
C GLU A 329 26.41 20.23 -4.76
N PHE A 330 25.12 19.92 -4.64
CA PHE A 330 24.23 20.65 -3.74
C PHE A 330 24.61 20.42 -2.27
N ILE A 331 24.92 19.19 -1.87
CA ILE A 331 25.39 18.88 -0.50
C ILE A 331 26.67 19.67 -0.20
N ASN A 332 27.63 19.67 -1.14
CA ASN A 332 28.87 20.43 -1.00
C ASN A 332 28.60 21.94 -0.91
N TYR A 333 27.75 22.49 -1.78
CA TYR A 333 27.32 23.89 -1.73
C TYR A 333 26.71 24.27 -0.37
N MET A 334 25.83 23.42 0.17
CA MET A 334 25.20 23.67 1.47
C MET A 334 26.21 23.62 2.62
N ALA A 335 27.22 22.77 2.54
CA ALA A 335 28.30 22.72 3.52
C ALA A 335 29.21 23.97 3.41
N ASP A 336 29.69 24.27 2.20
CA ASP A 336 30.75 25.26 1.98
C ASP A 336 30.23 26.70 2.02
N GLU A 337 29.07 26.97 1.42
CA GLU A 337 28.54 28.33 1.24
C GLU A 337 27.43 28.70 2.24
N LYS A 338 26.74 27.69 2.79
CA LYS A 338 25.63 27.88 3.73
C LYS A 338 25.92 27.39 5.14
N ASN A 339 27.08 26.77 5.37
CA ASN A 339 27.50 26.22 6.66
C ASN A 339 26.42 25.31 7.29
N SER A 340 25.78 24.49 6.47
CA SER A 340 24.73 23.55 6.88
C SER A 340 25.31 22.34 7.59
N GLU A 341 24.57 21.80 8.55
CA GLU A 341 24.87 20.49 9.16
C GLU A 341 24.93 19.38 8.09
N PRO A 342 25.84 18.39 8.21
CA PRO A 342 25.96 17.30 7.26
C PRO A 342 24.65 16.51 7.07
N PHE A 343 24.26 16.31 5.81
CA PHE A 343 23.06 15.58 5.44
C PHE A 343 23.26 14.70 4.21
N SER A 344 22.24 13.94 3.86
CA SER A 344 22.21 13.14 2.65
C SER A 344 20.96 13.40 1.82
N VAL A 345 21.09 13.18 0.52
CA VAL A 345 19.99 13.24 -0.45
C VAL A 345 19.67 11.81 -0.90
N ALA A 346 18.41 11.40 -0.79
CA ALA A 346 17.96 10.09 -1.25
C ALA A 346 17.37 10.20 -2.66
N TRP A 347 17.79 9.30 -3.55
CA TRP A 347 17.22 9.19 -4.89
C TRP A 347 16.32 7.97 -5.02
N ILE A 348 15.17 8.17 -5.64
CA ILE A 348 14.16 7.14 -5.90
C ILE A 348 13.89 7.10 -7.40
N SER A 349 14.14 5.95 -7.99
CA SER A 349 13.80 5.67 -9.38
C SER A 349 12.30 5.42 -9.48
N SER A 350 11.62 6.13 -10.36
CA SER A 350 10.17 6.00 -10.57
C SER A 350 9.80 6.29 -12.03
N ASN A 351 8.63 5.85 -12.46
CA ASN A 351 8.12 6.16 -13.80
C ASN A 351 7.28 7.45 -13.80
N SER A 352 7.10 8.05 -14.97
CA SER A 352 6.38 9.31 -15.14
C SER A 352 5.01 9.37 -14.45
N ALA A 353 4.24 8.28 -14.44
CA ALA A 353 2.93 8.24 -13.78
C ALA A 353 3.02 8.22 -12.24
N ALA A 354 3.97 7.45 -11.69
CA ALA A 354 4.13 7.26 -10.26
C ALA A 354 4.85 8.43 -9.55
N LEU A 355 5.57 9.29 -10.28
CA LEU A 355 6.22 10.48 -9.72
C LEU A 355 5.25 11.39 -8.96
N PHE A 356 4.04 11.58 -9.48
CA PHE A 356 3.02 12.42 -8.83
C PHE A 356 2.41 11.76 -7.59
N ASP A 357 2.28 10.43 -7.61
CA ASP A 357 1.84 9.66 -6.44
C ASP A 357 2.88 9.75 -5.32
N HIS A 358 4.17 9.81 -5.66
CA HIS A 358 5.22 10.04 -4.67
C HIS A 358 5.13 11.42 -4.02
N LEU A 359 4.84 12.47 -4.79
CA LEU A 359 4.59 13.81 -4.24
C LEU A 359 3.31 13.86 -3.38
N ALA A 360 2.22 13.25 -3.85
CA ALA A 360 0.93 13.25 -3.16
C ALA A 360 0.97 12.44 -1.85
N SER A 361 1.67 11.31 -1.86
CA SER A 361 1.96 10.49 -0.67
C SER A 361 3.04 11.09 0.23
N ARG A 362 3.70 12.16 -0.22
CA ARG A 362 4.82 12.85 0.45
C ARG A 362 6.07 11.99 0.61
N SER A 363 6.17 10.89 -0.15
CA SER A 363 7.32 9.97 -0.12
C SER A 363 8.56 10.53 -0.79
N VAL A 364 8.42 11.61 -1.56
CA VAL A 364 9.52 12.47 -2.03
C VAL A 364 9.18 13.94 -1.87
N ASP A 365 10.23 14.75 -1.83
CA ASP A 365 10.12 16.21 -1.73
C ASP A 365 10.11 16.87 -3.12
N ILE A 366 10.89 16.30 -4.05
CA ILE A 366 11.03 16.78 -5.43
C ILE A 366 10.78 15.63 -6.40
N ALA A 367 10.06 15.91 -7.49
CA ALA A 367 9.95 15.02 -8.65
C ALA A 367 10.47 15.72 -9.90
N ILE A 368 11.31 15.03 -10.68
CA ILE A 368 11.79 15.50 -11.97
C ILE A 368 11.03 14.75 -13.07
N THR A 369 10.37 15.49 -13.96
CA THR A 369 9.51 14.95 -15.03
C THR A 369 9.72 15.68 -16.34
N HIS A 370 9.24 15.07 -17.42
CA HIS A 370 9.28 15.59 -18.79
C HIS A 370 7.89 15.90 -19.35
N HIS A 371 6.83 15.78 -18.54
CA HIS A 371 5.45 15.78 -19.03
C HIS A 371 4.65 17.01 -18.60
N VAL A 372 4.83 18.12 -19.33
CA VAL A 372 4.27 19.46 -19.02
C VAL A 372 2.78 19.43 -18.65
N ALA A 373 1.94 18.68 -19.37
CA ALA A 373 0.51 18.62 -19.07
C ALA A 373 0.19 17.92 -17.73
N ALA A 374 0.98 16.93 -17.34
CA ALA A 374 0.78 16.22 -16.07
C ALA A 374 1.25 17.09 -14.89
N GLU A 375 2.28 17.91 -15.11
CA GLU A 375 2.73 18.93 -14.16
C GLU A 375 1.64 19.96 -13.89
N ASP A 376 0.98 20.48 -14.94
CA ASP A 376 -0.10 21.45 -14.79
C ASP A 376 -1.28 20.87 -14.01
N ILE A 377 -1.61 19.59 -14.23
CA ILE A 377 -2.63 18.87 -13.46
C ILE A 377 -2.19 18.75 -12.00
N ALA A 378 -0.94 18.35 -11.73
CA ALA A 378 -0.42 18.21 -10.37
C ALA A 378 -0.43 19.54 -9.60
N ILE A 379 -0.12 20.66 -10.27
CA ILE A 379 -0.23 22.01 -9.70
C ILE A 379 -1.70 22.37 -9.42
N LYS A 380 -2.60 22.16 -10.40
CA LYS A 380 -4.04 22.46 -10.25
C LYS A 380 -4.71 21.66 -9.15
N GLN A 381 -4.27 20.42 -8.92
CA GLN A 381 -4.79 19.55 -7.86
C GLN A 381 -4.12 19.78 -6.49
N GLY A 382 -3.15 20.70 -6.40
CA GLY A 382 -2.44 20.99 -5.16
C GLY A 382 -1.52 19.86 -4.70
N VAL A 383 -1.04 19.02 -5.62
CA VAL A 383 -0.01 18.00 -5.35
C VAL A 383 1.38 18.65 -5.29
N ALA A 384 1.64 19.61 -6.19
CA ALA A 384 2.87 20.39 -6.23
C ALA A 384 2.56 21.90 -6.05
N ASP A 385 3.49 22.63 -5.43
CA ASP A 385 3.36 24.09 -5.28
C ASP A 385 3.95 24.86 -6.44
N LYS A 386 5.01 24.33 -7.02
CA LYS A 386 5.69 24.96 -8.16
C LYS A 386 6.32 23.91 -9.07
N SER A 387 6.38 24.24 -10.35
CA SER A 387 7.21 23.58 -11.37
C SER A 387 8.21 24.61 -11.90
N VAL A 388 9.48 24.22 -11.98
CA VAL A 388 10.53 25.04 -12.60
C VAL A 388 11.15 24.29 -13.77
N SER A 389 11.51 25.00 -14.84
CA SER A 389 12.33 24.44 -15.92
C SER A 389 13.72 24.13 -15.37
N ALA A 390 14.10 22.86 -15.33
CA ALA A 390 15.35 22.41 -14.75
C ALA A 390 16.48 22.38 -15.79
N TRP A 391 16.31 21.61 -16.87
CA TRP A 391 17.25 21.56 -18.00
C TRP A 391 16.55 21.15 -19.29
N ARG A 392 17.19 21.39 -20.43
CA ARG A 392 16.73 20.88 -21.73
C ARG A 392 17.46 19.58 -22.05
N ASP A 393 16.69 18.54 -22.31
CA ASP A 393 17.17 17.27 -22.85
C ASP A 393 16.59 17.05 -24.25
N HIS A 394 17.06 16.03 -24.96
CA HIS A 394 16.50 15.63 -26.26
C HIS A 394 16.28 14.12 -26.30
N TRP A 395 15.17 13.72 -26.93
CA TRP A 395 14.98 12.34 -27.36
C TRP A 395 15.94 12.03 -28.50
N LEU A 396 16.45 10.80 -28.51
CA LEU A 396 17.35 10.25 -29.49
C LEU A 396 16.63 9.12 -30.21
N LEU A 397 16.45 9.25 -31.52
CA LEU A 397 16.07 8.13 -32.38
C LEU A 397 17.33 7.36 -32.75
N VAL A 398 17.39 6.10 -32.34
CA VAL A 398 18.56 5.22 -32.53
C VAL A 398 18.17 3.94 -33.26
N GLY A 399 19.12 3.34 -33.97
CA GLY A 399 18.90 2.08 -34.72
C GLY A 399 20.15 1.65 -35.50
N MET A 400 20.03 0.71 -36.43
CA MET A 400 21.18 0.17 -37.18
C MET A 400 21.14 0.40 -38.71
N PHE A 401 19.96 0.58 -39.32
CA PHE A 401 19.90 0.76 -40.79
C PHE A 401 19.91 2.24 -41.15
N ILE A 402 20.57 2.56 -42.27
CA ILE A 402 20.62 3.94 -42.77
C ILE A 402 19.24 4.32 -43.29
N ILE A 403 18.60 5.24 -42.60
CA ILE A 403 17.52 6.07 -43.16
C ILE A 403 18.16 7.41 -43.50
N ASP A 404 17.83 7.99 -44.65
CA ASP A 404 18.28 9.34 -44.98
C ASP A 404 17.94 10.30 -43.84
N ARG A 405 18.83 11.24 -43.54
CA ARG A 405 18.57 12.31 -42.59
C ARG A 405 17.50 13.26 -43.17
N CYS A 406 16.23 12.90 -42.99
CA CYS A 406 15.05 13.69 -43.34
C CYS A 406 14.34 14.18 -42.06
N PRO A 407 13.29 15.01 -42.12
CA PRO A 407 12.49 15.36 -40.95
C PRO A 407 12.03 14.13 -40.15
N LEU A 408 11.87 14.26 -38.83
CA LEU A 408 11.57 13.12 -37.93
C LEU A 408 10.30 12.35 -38.33
N VAL A 409 9.25 13.05 -38.75
CA VAL A 409 7.99 12.42 -39.19
C VAL A 409 8.21 11.55 -40.44
N ASP A 410 9.06 11.99 -41.35
CA ASP A 410 9.42 11.23 -42.55
C ASP A 410 10.27 10.00 -42.19
N GLN A 411 11.14 10.10 -41.18
CA GLN A 411 11.90 8.96 -40.66
C GLN A 411 10.96 7.89 -40.08
N PHE A 412 9.99 8.27 -39.24
CA PHE A 412 8.99 7.34 -38.71
C PHE A 412 8.15 6.69 -39.82
N THR A 413 7.82 7.45 -40.88
CA THR A 413 7.13 6.93 -42.07
C THR A 413 7.99 5.89 -42.80
N LYS A 414 9.28 6.17 -43.01
CA LYS A 414 10.22 5.23 -43.64
C LYS A 414 10.42 3.96 -42.79
N ILE A 415 10.52 4.10 -41.47
CA ILE A 415 10.58 2.95 -40.54
C ILE A 415 9.32 2.09 -40.70
N PHE A 416 8.14 2.71 -40.71
CA PHE A 416 6.87 2.00 -40.87
C PHE A 416 6.79 1.22 -42.19
N ILE A 417 7.14 1.86 -43.30
CA ILE A 417 7.15 1.24 -44.63
C ILE A 417 8.10 0.04 -44.62
N ALA A 418 9.36 0.25 -44.19
CA ALA A 418 10.36 -0.82 -44.14
C ALA A 418 9.93 -1.99 -43.25
N ALA A 419 9.31 -1.69 -42.10
CA ALA A 419 8.85 -2.72 -41.17
C ALA A 419 7.66 -3.51 -41.71
N THR A 420 6.82 -2.88 -42.54
CA THR A 420 5.70 -3.55 -43.23
C THR A 420 6.22 -4.43 -44.37
N GLU A 421 7.12 -3.92 -45.21
CA GLU A 421 7.70 -4.64 -46.35
C GLU A 421 8.55 -5.84 -45.92
N THR A 422 9.22 -5.73 -44.78
CA THR A 422 10.10 -6.80 -44.26
C THR A 422 9.43 -7.69 -43.22
N ALA A 423 8.11 -7.55 -42.99
CA ALA A 423 7.39 -8.27 -41.93
C ALA A 423 7.56 -9.80 -41.98
N GLU A 424 7.66 -10.38 -43.18
CA GLU A 424 7.84 -11.82 -43.41
C GLU A 424 9.29 -12.23 -43.69
N SER A 425 10.24 -11.28 -43.67
CA SER A 425 11.66 -11.53 -43.87
C SER A 425 12.27 -12.28 -42.68
N PRO A 426 13.32 -13.11 -42.89
CA PRO A 426 14.10 -13.70 -41.79
C PRO A 426 14.73 -12.65 -40.84
N ARG A 427 14.89 -11.41 -41.32
CA ARG A 427 15.40 -10.27 -40.53
C ARG A 427 14.45 -9.08 -40.74
N PRO A 428 13.31 -9.04 -40.04
CA PRO A 428 12.36 -7.94 -40.18
C PRO A 428 12.92 -6.67 -39.54
N VAL A 429 12.58 -5.52 -40.13
CA VAL A 429 12.73 -4.21 -39.49
C VAL A 429 11.61 -4.06 -38.45
N ARG A 430 11.98 -3.57 -37.27
CA ARG A 430 11.09 -3.36 -36.13
C ARG A 430 11.46 -2.08 -35.42
N PHE A 431 10.46 -1.52 -34.76
CA PHE A 431 10.65 -0.49 -33.76
C PHE A 431 10.35 -1.09 -32.39
N LEU A 432 11.35 -1.13 -31.53
CA LEU A 432 11.23 -1.60 -30.16
C LEU A 432 10.71 -0.45 -29.31
N SER A 433 9.42 -0.50 -29.05
CA SER A 433 8.71 0.44 -28.19
C SER A 433 8.55 -0.17 -26.80
N ARG A 434 8.46 0.70 -25.79
CA ARG A 434 8.34 0.25 -24.40
C ARG A 434 6.86 0.05 -24.09
N PHE A 435 6.51 -1.12 -23.56
CA PHE A 435 5.13 -1.41 -23.14
C PHE A 435 4.92 -1.01 -21.68
N ASP A 436 5.15 0.27 -21.37
CA ASP A 436 5.06 0.82 -20.02
C ASP A 436 4.43 2.23 -20.01
N LYS A 437 4.44 2.91 -18.85
CA LYS A 437 3.90 4.27 -18.69
C LYS A 437 5.01 5.35 -18.67
N SER A 438 6.16 5.10 -19.29
CA SER A 438 7.29 6.03 -19.25
C SER A 438 7.19 7.15 -20.29
N ALA A 439 7.96 8.23 -20.09
CA ALA A 439 7.91 9.41 -20.94
C ALA A 439 8.18 9.11 -22.42
N ALA A 440 9.16 8.26 -22.76
CA ALA A 440 9.39 7.94 -24.16
C ALA A 440 8.31 7.04 -24.79
N ASN A 441 7.53 6.25 -24.03
CA ASN A 441 6.42 5.49 -24.62
C ASN A 441 5.30 6.45 -25.03
N ILE A 442 5.00 7.41 -24.15
CA ILE A 442 4.07 8.49 -24.48
C ILE A 442 4.59 9.30 -25.69
N ARG A 443 5.91 9.54 -25.76
CA ARG A 443 6.50 10.30 -26.86
C ARG A 443 6.50 9.53 -28.18
N GLU A 444 6.96 8.29 -28.21
CA GLU A 444 6.97 7.47 -29.43
C GLU A 444 5.54 7.23 -29.94
N SER A 445 4.59 7.00 -29.03
CA SER A 445 3.15 6.95 -29.32
C SER A 445 2.68 8.20 -30.08
N SER A 446 3.13 9.38 -29.68
CA SER A 446 2.76 10.64 -30.35
C SER A 446 3.36 10.77 -31.76
N PHE A 447 4.55 10.21 -32.00
CA PHE A 447 5.16 10.20 -33.33
C PHE A 447 4.48 9.19 -34.27
N TRP A 448 4.11 8.02 -33.77
CA TRP A 448 3.32 7.06 -34.53
C TRP A 448 1.95 7.62 -34.90
N ALA A 449 1.26 8.26 -33.95
CA ALA A 449 -0.02 8.90 -34.21
C ALA A 449 0.09 10.01 -35.26
N ALA A 450 1.22 10.74 -35.31
CA ALA A 450 1.44 11.80 -36.29
C ALA A 450 1.49 11.29 -37.74
N ILE A 451 1.85 10.02 -37.96
CA ILE A 451 1.83 9.37 -39.29
C ILE A 451 0.59 8.48 -39.50
N GLY A 452 -0.44 8.66 -38.66
CA GLY A 452 -1.69 7.91 -38.74
C GLY A 452 -1.60 6.47 -38.26
N GLN A 453 -0.56 6.10 -37.51
CA GLN A 453 -0.36 4.75 -37.00
C GLN A 453 -0.63 4.67 -35.49
N VAL A 454 -1.30 3.61 -35.06
CA VAL A 454 -1.56 3.32 -33.64
C VAL A 454 -1.04 1.92 -33.35
N PRO A 455 0.20 1.78 -32.88
CA PRO A 455 0.89 0.49 -32.89
C PRO A 455 0.24 -0.60 -32.03
N TRP A 456 -0.57 -0.22 -31.03
CA TRP A 456 -1.31 -1.13 -30.15
C TRP A 456 -2.74 -1.44 -30.63
N ALA A 457 -3.21 -0.86 -31.74
CA ALA A 457 -4.55 -1.14 -32.27
C ALA A 457 -4.66 -2.53 -32.93
N HIS A 458 -3.53 -3.20 -33.17
CA HIS A 458 -3.48 -4.55 -33.72
C HIS A 458 -2.85 -5.51 -32.70
N PRO A 459 -3.51 -6.61 -32.29
CA PRO A 459 -3.00 -7.54 -31.28
C PRO A 459 -1.69 -8.26 -31.67
N HIS A 460 -1.29 -8.20 -32.95
CA HIS A 460 -0.07 -8.81 -33.49
C HIS A 460 0.61 -7.94 -34.56
N ALA A 461 1.03 -6.71 -34.23
CA ALA A 461 1.88 -5.94 -35.14
C ALA A 461 3.29 -6.56 -35.20
N SER A 462 3.69 -7.10 -36.36
CA SER A 462 5.01 -7.73 -36.60
C SER A 462 6.20 -6.77 -36.47
N TRP A 463 5.92 -5.46 -36.49
CA TRP A 463 6.88 -4.36 -36.48
C TRP A 463 6.96 -3.58 -35.15
N TYR A 464 6.05 -3.84 -34.20
CA TYR A 464 5.98 -3.18 -32.91
C TYR A 464 6.14 -4.20 -31.79
N HIS A 465 7.29 -4.19 -31.13
CA HIS A 465 7.63 -5.19 -30.13
C HIS A 465 7.38 -4.66 -28.71
N GLN A 466 6.69 -5.44 -27.89
CA GLN A 466 6.46 -5.10 -26.48
C GLN A 466 7.68 -5.49 -25.65
N TYR A 467 8.54 -4.53 -25.32
CA TYR A 467 9.57 -4.74 -24.32
C TYR A 467 9.08 -4.18 -22.98
N GLN A 468 8.92 -5.06 -21.98
CA GLN A 468 8.36 -4.72 -20.66
C GLN A 468 9.41 -4.25 -19.64
N ASP A 469 10.70 -4.35 -19.98
CA ASP A 469 11.80 -4.04 -19.07
C ASP A 469 12.16 -2.54 -19.02
N SER A 470 13.15 -2.20 -18.19
CA SER A 470 13.66 -0.84 -17.99
C SER A 470 14.09 -0.13 -19.30
N PRO A 471 14.16 1.21 -19.32
CA PRO A 471 14.64 1.97 -20.49
C PRO A 471 15.99 1.50 -21.05
N LEU A 472 16.91 1.07 -20.17
CA LEU A 472 18.20 0.52 -20.57
C LEU A 472 18.06 -0.84 -21.26
N GLY A 473 17.21 -1.72 -20.72
CA GLY A 473 16.97 -3.04 -21.32
C GLY A 473 16.37 -2.94 -22.73
N ALA A 474 15.44 -2.00 -22.95
CA ALA A 474 14.87 -1.77 -24.28
C ALA A 474 15.96 -1.31 -25.29
N LEU A 475 16.89 -0.46 -24.85
CA LEU A 475 18.01 -0.01 -25.67
C LEU A 475 19.03 -1.14 -25.92
N GLU A 476 19.32 -1.98 -24.93
CA GLU A 476 20.16 -3.17 -25.09
C GLU A 476 19.53 -4.18 -26.06
N ALA A 477 18.21 -4.38 -25.99
CA ALA A 477 17.48 -5.22 -26.93
C ALA A 477 17.52 -4.63 -28.35
N ALA A 478 17.38 -3.31 -28.50
CA ALA A 478 17.51 -2.65 -29.81
C ALA A 478 18.89 -2.86 -30.41
N SER A 479 19.93 -2.77 -29.60
CA SER A 479 21.30 -3.09 -30.00
C SER A 479 21.48 -4.56 -30.39
N ALA A 480 20.97 -5.49 -29.59
CA ALA A 480 21.11 -6.94 -29.83
C ALA A 480 20.34 -7.42 -31.07
N LEU A 481 19.18 -6.83 -31.33
CA LEU A 481 18.29 -7.20 -32.43
C LEU A 481 18.49 -6.35 -33.69
N SER A 482 19.36 -5.35 -33.62
CA SER A 482 19.62 -4.41 -34.73
C SER A 482 18.37 -3.63 -35.15
N GLN A 483 17.61 -3.12 -34.18
CA GLN A 483 16.30 -2.49 -34.39
C GLN A 483 16.27 -1.04 -33.96
N TYR A 484 15.23 -0.31 -34.37
CA TYR A 484 15.03 1.08 -33.98
C TYR A 484 14.40 1.20 -32.59
N THR A 485 14.73 2.26 -31.86
CA THR A 485 14.02 2.65 -30.64
C THR A 485 14.18 4.15 -30.36
N LEU A 486 13.31 4.70 -29.51
CA LEU A 486 13.46 6.04 -28.96
C LEU A 486 14.07 5.95 -27.56
N THR A 487 15.17 6.67 -27.33
CA THR A 487 15.84 6.72 -26.03
C THR A 487 16.16 8.15 -25.60
N GLU A 488 16.56 8.34 -24.37
CA GLU A 488 17.06 9.63 -23.87
C GLU A 488 18.57 9.59 -23.66
N ARG A 489 19.18 10.77 -23.65
CA ARG A 489 20.63 10.91 -23.55
C ARG A 489 21.23 10.27 -22.30
N GLY A 490 20.51 10.37 -21.18
CA GLY A 490 20.91 9.72 -19.94
C GLY A 490 21.02 8.20 -20.06
N THR A 491 20.00 7.56 -20.64
CA THR A 491 19.98 6.11 -20.92
C THR A 491 21.04 5.71 -21.95
N TRP A 492 21.27 6.53 -22.99
CA TRP A 492 22.37 6.32 -23.94
C TRP A 492 23.76 6.37 -23.28
N SER A 493 23.96 7.29 -22.34
CA SER A 493 25.24 7.49 -21.64
C SER A 493 25.61 6.35 -20.68
N VAL A 494 24.64 5.53 -20.28
CA VAL A 494 24.86 4.40 -19.36
C VAL A 494 24.94 3.05 -20.10
N LEU A 495 24.58 3.02 -21.39
CA LEU A 495 24.74 1.85 -22.24
C LEU A 495 26.21 1.42 -22.29
N ASN A 496 26.49 0.12 -22.30
CA ASN A 496 27.86 -0.36 -22.45
C ASN A 496 28.38 -0.11 -23.89
N ASP A 497 29.70 0.03 -24.04
CA ASP A 497 30.32 0.41 -25.32
C ASP A 497 30.03 -0.60 -26.43
N THR A 498 30.10 -1.91 -26.13
CA THR A 498 29.80 -2.98 -27.09
C THR A 498 28.39 -2.91 -27.66
N ALA A 499 27.40 -2.53 -26.85
CA ALA A 499 26.03 -2.34 -27.30
C ALA A 499 25.86 -1.00 -28.02
N ARG A 500 26.55 0.05 -27.55
CA ARG A 500 26.50 1.38 -28.17
C ARG A 500 27.07 1.38 -29.58
N ASP A 501 28.18 0.69 -29.82
CA ASP A 501 28.88 0.63 -31.11
C ASP A 501 28.04 -0.04 -32.23
N LYS A 502 26.94 -0.73 -31.87
CA LYS A 502 26.00 -1.35 -32.81
C LYS A 502 24.84 -0.45 -33.21
N LEU A 503 24.75 0.75 -32.62
CA LEU A 503 23.65 1.68 -32.80
C LEU A 503 24.17 3.04 -33.31
N GLU A 504 23.44 3.63 -34.24
CA GLU A 504 23.65 5.00 -34.71
C GLU A 504 22.53 5.91 -34.20
N ILE A 505 22.87 7.18 -33.91
CA ILE A 505 21.89 8.23 -33.61
C ILE A 505 21.46 8.89 -34.92
N PHE A 506 20.22 8.68 -35.34
CA PHE A 506 19.67 9.26 -36.58
C PHE A 506 19.14 10.67 -36.37
N SER A 507 18.54 10.93 -35.21
CA SER A 507 17.99 12.25 -34.88
C SER A 507 17.97 12.50 -33.38
N GLY A 508 18.16 13.76 -33.02
CA GLY A 508 18.33 14.22 -31.64
C GLY A 508 19.76 14.73 -31.39
N GLY A 509 19.97 15.34 -30.22
CA GLY A 509 21.22 16.01 -29.86
C GLY A 509 21.14 17.54 -29.93
N VAL A 510 22.18 18.22 -29.48
CA VAL A 510 22.18 19.69 -29.36
C VAL A 510 22.53 20.39 -30.67
N GLY A 511 21.83 21.50 -30.92
CA GLY A 511 21.84 22.21 -32.20
C GLY A 511 20.83 21.68 -33.21
N THR A 512 20.04 20.65 -32.87
CA THR A 512 18.90 20.25 -33.68
C THR A 512 17.72 21.18 -33.36
N ASP A 513 17.29 21.96 -34.36
CA ASP A 513 16.09 22.83 -34.26
C ASP A 513 14.77 22.02 -34.30
N ASP A 514 14.84 20.69 -34.28
CA ASP A 514 13.67 19.83 -34.28
C ASP A 514 12.98 19.86 -32.90
N LYS A 515 12.03 20.79 -32.78
CA LYS A 515 11.17 20.97 -31.62
C LYS A 515 10.44 19.68 -31.23
N LEU A 516 10.29 18.71 -32.13
CA LEU A 516 9.65 17.43 -31.84
C LEU A 516 10.52 16.52 -30.97
N LEU A 517 11.84 16.66 -30.94
CA LEU A 517 12.70 15.86 -30.06
C LEU A 517 13.03 16.54 -28.74
N LEU A 518 12.64 17.80 -28.56
CA LEU A 518 12.87 18.52 -27.32
C LEU A 518 12.17 17.81 -26.14
N ASN A 519 12.94 17.53 -25.10
CA ASN A 519 12.53 16.82 -23.90
C ASN A 519 12.83 17.66 -22.65
N PRO A 520 12.10 18.76 -22.39
CA PRO A 520 12.40 19.66 -21.28
C PRO A 520 12.13 18.97 -19.95
N ALA A 521 13.12 18.95 -19.06
CA ALA A 521 12.96 18.46 -17.70
C ALA A 521 12.46 19.59 -16.81
N HIS A 522 11.44 19.31 -16.02
CA HIS A 522 10.95 20.19 -14.98
C HIS A 522 11.11 19.54 -13.60
N ALA A 523 11.43 20.36 -12.61
CA ALA A 523 11.50 19.94 -11.23
C ALA A 523 10.30 20.51 -10.45
N LEU A 524 9.54 19.63 -9.84
CA LEU A 524 8.33 19.96 -9.08
C LEU A 524 8.60 19.80 -7.59
N VAL A 525 8.17 20.79 -6.81
CA VAL A 525 8.23 20.71 -5.34
C VAL A 525 6.86 20.31 -4.80
N GLY A 526 6.81 19.18 -4.11
CA GLY A 526 5.58 18.67 -3.50
C GLY A 526 4.99 19.65 -2.50
N ARG A 527 3.69 19.93 -2.57
CA ARG A 527 3.02 20.92 -1.71
C ARG A 527 3.18 20.63 -0.23
N TYR A 528 3.11 19.36 0.14
CA TYR A 528 3.21 18.87 1.52
C TYR A 528 4.48 18.06 1.78
N SER A 529 5.56 18.36 1.08
CA SER A 529 6.86 17.69 1.25
C SER A 529 7.35 17.80 2.70
N GLN A 530 7.99 16.76 3.23
CA GLN A 530 8.49 16.76 4.61
C GLN A 530 9.62 17.79 4.79
N ASN A 531 10.49 17.92 3.79
CA ASN A 531 11.64 18.81 3.82
C ASN A 531 11.44 20.00 2.88
N LYS A 532 10.32 20.70 3.03
CA LYS A 532 9.88 21.76 2.10
C LYS A 532 10.90 22.87 1.91
N GLU A 533 11.53 23.32 2.99
CA GLU A 533 12.56 24.36 2.96
C GLU A 533 13.78 23.88 2.17
N MET A 534 14.31 22.70 2.48
CA MET A 534 15.43 22.10 1.77
C MET A 534 15.12 21.89 0.28
N ALA A 535 13.90 21.45 -0.05
CA ALA A 535 13.47 21.29 -1.44
C ALA A 535 13.42 22.63 -2.19
N ASN A 536 12.95 23.68 -1.53
CA ASN A 536 12.96 25.02 -2.12
C ASN A 536 14.38 25.57 -2.32
N GLU A 537 15.28 25.33 -1.37
CA GLU A 537 16.70 25.72 -1.47
C GLU A 537 17.37 24.99 -2.63
N PHE A 538 17.18 23.66 -2.74
CA PHE A 538 17.66 22.88 -3.88
C PHE A 538 17.15 23.43 -5.21
N ILE A 539 15.87 23.79 -5.30
CA ILE A 539 15.32 24.37 -6.53
C ILE A 539 15.93 25.74 -6.85
N GLY A 540 16.09 26.61 -5.85
CA GLY A 540 16.73 27.91 -6.04
C GLY A 540 18.17 27.76 -6.53
N TRP A 541 18.92 26.85 -5.92
CA TRP A 541 20.27 26.49 -6.35
C TRP A 541 20.28 25.88 -7.75
N LEU A 542 19.34 24.97 -8.06
CA LEU A 542 19.26 24.23 -9.32
C LEU A 542 19.14 25.16 -10.54
N VAL A 543 18.31 26.20 -10.42
CA VAL A 543 18.07 27.17 -11.50
C VAL A 543 19.10 28.30 -11.54
N SER A 544 19.95 28.43 -10.52
CA SER A 544 20.96 29.49 -10.47
C SER A 544 22.10 29.23 -11.46
N PHE A 545 22.60 30.31 -12.08
CA PHE A 545 23.63 30.22 -13.11
C PHE A 545 24.92 29.56 -12.60
N ASN A 546 25.35 29.92 -11.37
CA ASN A 546 26.58 29.42 -10.74
C ASN A 546 26.36 28.15 -9.87
N GLY A 547 25.12 27.76 -9.60
CA GLY A 547 24.78 26.54 -8.86
C GLY A 547 24.49 25.37 -9.78
N GLY A 548 23.27 24.81 -9.73
CA GLY A 548 22.94 23.60 -10.48
C GLY A 548 23.06 23.74 -12.00
N GLN A 549 22.83 24.93 -12.56
CA GLN A 549 23.06 25.14 -14.00
C GLN A 549 24.55 25.01 -14.37
N ARG A 550 25.48 25.30 -13.45
CA ARG A 550 26.92 25.05 -13.67
C ARG A 550 27.19 23.55 -13.78
N VAL A 551 26.57 22.75 -12.92
CA VAL A 551 26.68 21.29 -12.95
C VAL A 551 26.09 20.72 -14.24
N ILE A 552 24.93 21.22 -14.66
CA ILE A 552 24.29 20.79 -15.92
C ILE A 552 25.18 21.11 -17.14
N ARG A 553 25.88 22.25 -17.13
CA ARG A 553 26.85 22.61 -18.19
C ARG A 553 28.16 21.81 -18.10
N GLY A 554 28.62 21.52 -16.89
CA GLY A 554 29.92 20.91 -16.61
C GLY A 554 29.92 19.39 -16.55
N ALA A 555 28.75 18.75 -16.43
CA ALA A 555 28.63 17.30 -16.38
C ALA A 555 29.16 16.60 -17.64
N GLU A 556 29.38 17.32 -18.75
CA GLU A 556 29.84 16.77 -20.03
C GLU A 556 30.61 17.82 -20.86
N GLY A 557 31.69 17.40 -21.54
CA GLY A 557 32.63 18.26 -22.28
C GLY A 557 32.07 19.08 -23.45
N GLY A 558 31.33 20.15 -23.15
CA GLY A 558 31.38 21.39 -23.93
C GLY A 558 30.18 21.78 -24.78
N LYS A 559 29.20 20.93 -25.13
CA LYS A 559 28.17 21.37 -26.11
C LYS A 559 26.72 20.87 -26.00
N GLU A 560 26.32 19.98 -25.06
CA GLU A 560 25.12 19.16 -25.33
C GLU A 560 23.94 19.13 -24.32
N ARG A 561 23.84 20.05 -23.35
CA ARG A 561 22.56 20.36 -22.66
C ARG A 561 22.38 21.87 -22.57
N GLU A 562 21.30 22.39 -23.16
CA GLU A 562 21.06 23.84 -23.20
C GLU A 562 20.37 24.34 -21.93
N GLN A 563 20.74 25.55 -21.49
CA GLN A 563 19.96 26.27 -20.48
C GLN A 563 18.52 26.48 -20.98
N PRO A 564 17.52 26.49 -20.09
CA PRO A 564 16.22 27.05 -20.43
C PRO A 564 16.40 28.47 -20.98
N LYS A 565 15.71 28.83 -22.07
CA LYS A 565 15.77 30.20 -22.62
C LYS A 565 15.33 31.28 -21.60
N SER A 566 14.61 30.86 -20.56
CA SER A 566 14.31 31.61 -19.33
C SER A 566 13.80 30.63 -18.25
N PRO A 567 14.25 30.69 -16.98
CA PRO A 567 13.66 29.90 -15.91
C PRO A 567 12.27 30.43 -15.55
N THR A 568 11.23 29.95 -16.23
CA THR A 568 9.83 30.25 -15.89
C THR A 568 9.36 29.31 -14.78
N ALA A 569 8.97 29.87 -13.64
CA ALA A 569 8.33 29.14 -12.55
C ALA A 569 6.80 29.23 -12.69
N ARG A 570 6.13 28.07 -12.70
CA ARG A 570 4.66 27.97 -12.63
C ARG A 570 4.27 27.70 -11.18
N PHE A 571 3.38 28.51 -10.62
CA PHE A 571 2.96 28.43 -9.21
C PHE A 571 1.50 28.00 -9.07
N ALA A 572 1.19 27.23 -8.02
CA ALA A 572 -0.17 26.97 -7.60
C ALA A 572 -0.81 28.24 -7.01
N ALA A 573 -2.11 28.41 -7.19
CA ALA A 573 -2.87 29.46 -6.50
C ALA A 573 -2.82 29.25 -4.97
N PRO A 574 -2.84 30.34 -4.17
CA PRO A 574 -2.96 30.22 -2.72
C PRO A 574 -4.29 29.55 -2.38
N ALA A 575 -4.23 28.40 -1.72
CA ALA A 575 -5.40 27.64 -1.29
C ALA A 575 -5.12 27.03 0.08
N THR A 576 -6.11 27.11 0.97
CA THR A 576 -6.08 26.46 2.29
C THR A 576 -5.78 24.97 2.15
N PRO A 577 -4.88 24.41 2.98
CA PRO A 577 -4.51 23.00 2.89
C PRO A 577 -5.76 22.12 3.10
N PRO A 578 -6.04 21.14 2.21
CA PRO A 578 -7.12 20.21 2.43
C PRO A 578 -6.76 19.29 3.61
N ALA A 579 -7.77 18.96 4.42
CA ALA A 579 -7.63 18.09 5.60
C ALA A 579 -7.23 16.63 5.27
N THR A 580 -7.15 16.30 3.98
CA THR A 580 -6.87 14.99 3.40
C THR A 580 -5.96 15.19 2.19
N PRO A 581 -4.92 14.37 1.95
CA PRO A 581 -4.18 14.39 0.69
C PRO A 581 -5.18 14.28 -0.47
N PRO A 582 -5.06 15.07 -1.54
CA PRO A 582 -5.86 14.84 -2.73
C PRO A 582 -5.61 13.40 -3.18
N GLN A 583 -6.64 12.56 -3.16
CA GLN A 583 -6.59 11.30 -3.88
C GLN A 583 -6.51 11.68 -5.36
N LEU A 584 -5.35 11.48 -5.97
CA LEU A 584 -5.23 11.43 -7.43
C LEU A 584 -6.11 10.28 -7.91
N LYS A 585 -7.39 10.56 -8.15
CA LYS A 585 -8.20 9.74 -9.04
C LYS A 585 -7.70 10.04 -10.44
N TRP A 586 -6.66 9.33 -10.85
CA TRP A 586 -6.42 9.08 -12.26
C TRP A 586 -7.56 8.20 -12.78
N ASN A 587 -8.74 8.79 -12.93
CA ASN A 587 -9.81 8.20 -13.71
C ASN A 587 -9.43 8.39 -15.18
N TYR A 588 -8.44 7.63 -15.65
CA TYR A 588 -8.31 7.36 -17.07
C TYR A 588 -9.13 6.09 -17.33
N PHE A 589 -10.01 6.19 -18.33
CA PHE A 589 -10.93 5.13 -18.76
C PHE A 589 -10.24 3.79 -18.96
#